data_AF-A0A101JH15-F1
#
_entry.id   AF-A0A101JH15-F1
#
_cell.length_a   1.000
_cell.length_b   1.000
_cell.length_c   1.000
_cell.angle_alpha   90.00
_cell.angle_beta   90.00
_cell.angle_gamma   90.00
#
_symmetry.space_group_name_H-M   'P 1'
#
loop_
_entity.id
_entity.type
_entity.pdbx_description
1 polymer ?
#
loop_
_entity_poly.entity_id
_entity_poly.type
_entity_poly.pdbx_seq_one_letter_code
_entity_poly.pdbx_strand_id
1 'polypeptide(L)'
;MVWREYLSGRKQTDIAADFDISQQRVSQIISEVRATVGDRDRSVMAMMDMERLTFLMDAQMPAAMKGDVGASRVVLAALARRAKMLGLDAAEPLRVTLERDTNVAGDLVSEALVAALGAVELTQEERVAALTAAQAVLLGEPVPEPVSASAAVVEESDPRAAMERKLRDLTADEDIDVDALLAEVDDEEEGGAGGR
;
A
#
# COMPACT_ATOMS: atom_id res chain seq x y z
N MET A 1 -21.82 3.08 30.29
CA MET A 1 -21.67 2.79 28.84
C MET A 1 -21.10 1.39 28.71
N VAL A 2 -21.72 0.51 27.91
CA VAL A 2 -21.35 -0.92 27.74
C VAL A 2 -19.84 -1.12 27.51
N TRP A 3 -19.23 -0.27 26.68
CA TRP A 3 -17.79 -0.32 26.39
C TRP A 3 -16.90 -0.13 27.63
N ARG A 4 -17.25 0.79 28.52
CA ARG A 4 -16.48 1.06 29.75
C ARG A 4 -16.50 -0.14 30.70
N GLU A 5 -17.67 -0.73 30.87
CA GLU A 5 -17.83 -1.93 31.71
C GLU A 5 -17.05 -3.11 31.14
N TYR A 6 -17.08 -3.28 29.82
CA TYR A 6 -16.27 -4.30 29.13
C TYR A 6 -14.77 -4.11 29.38
N LEU A 7 -14.27 -2.87 29.28
CA LEU A 7 -12.85 -2.56 29.56
C LEU A 7 -12.44 -2.79 31.02
N SER A 8 -13.39 -2.72 31.96
CA SER A 8 -13.14 -3.07 33.37
C SER A 8 -13.04 -4.58 33.63
N GLY A 9 -13.21 -5.41 32.60
CA GLY A 9 -13.07 -6.88 32.68
C GLY A 9 -14.34 -7.61 33.11
N ARG A 10 -15.49 -6.94 33.16
CA ARG A 10 -16.77 -7.59 33.48
C ARG A 10 -17.21 -8.53 32.35
N LYS A 11 -17.91 -9.61 32.71
CA LYS A 11 -18.44 -10.57 31.73
C LYS A 11 -19.59 -9.94 30.95
N GLN A 12 -19.72 -10.28 29.67
CA GLN A 12 -20.81 -9.77 28.83
C GLN A 12 -22.20 -10.15 29.36
N THR A 13 -22.32 -11.28 30.07
CA THR A 13 -23.55 -11.71 30.75
C THR A 13 -23.97 -10.74 31.85
N ASP A 14 -23.00 -10.23 32.62
CA ASP A 14 -23.26 -9.34 33.75
C ASP A 14 -23.59 -7.94 33.22
N ILE A 15 -22.89 -7.51 32.17
CA ILE A 15 -23.18 -6.26 31.47
C ILE A 15 -24.57 -6.32 30.81
N ALA A 16 -24.93 -7.46 30.22
CA ALA A 16 -26.26 -7.68 29.63
C ALA A 16 -27.37 -7.51 30.68
N ALA A 17 -27.20 -8.12 31.86
CA ALA A 17 -28.14 -8.01 32.97
C ALA A 17 -28.30 -6.57 33.48
N ASP A 18 -27.19 -5.85 33.69
CA ASP A 18 -27.23 -4.49 34.23
C ASP A 18 -27.86 -3.46 33.29
N PHE A 19 -27.70 -3.66 31.97
CA PHE A 19 -28.21 -2.75 30.95
C PHE A 19 -29.56 -3.20 30.36
N ASP A 20 -30.13 -4.29 30.86
CA ASP A 20 -31.37 -4.91 30.36
C ASP A 20 -31.36 -5.14 28.84
N ILE A 21 -30.25 -5.70 28.34
CA ILE A 21 -30.06 -6.03 26.92
C ILE A 21 -29.57 -7.45 26.76
N SER A 22 -29.76 -8.04 25.58
CA SER A 22 -29.24 -9.39 25.31
C SER A 22 -27.71 -9.40 25.25
N GLN A 23 -27.11 -10.53 25.63
CA GLN A 23 -25.65 -10.75 25.48
C GLN A 23 -25.20 -10.55 24.02
N GLN A 24 -26.02 -10.96 23.05
CA GLN A 24 -25.74 -10.75 21.62
C GLN A 24 -25.64 -9.26 21.29
N ARG A 25 -26.51 -8.41 21.87
CA ARG A 25 -26.44 -6.97 21.67
C ARG A 25 -25.19 -6.36 22.30
N VAL A 26 -24.78 -6.82 23.49
CA VAL A 26 -23.49 -6.43 24.11
C VAL A 26 -22.33 -6.76 23.17
N SER A 27 -22.29 -7.98 22.63
CA SER A 27 -21.25 -8.38 21.68
C SER A 27 -21.26 -7.52 20.42
N GLN A 28 -22.44 -7.17 19.89
CA GLN A 28 -22.57 -6.32 18.71
C GLN A 28 -22.04 -4.90 18.98
N ILE A 29 -22.41 -4.28 20.11
CA ILE A 29 -21.91 -2.95 20.49
C ILE A 29 -20.38 -2.96 20.63
N ILE A 30 -19.81 -4.00 21.23
CA ILE A 30 -18.35 -4.15 21.34
C ILE A 30 -17.71 -4.23 19.96
N SER A 31 -18.29 -4.99 19.03
CA SER A 31 -17.80 -5.10 17.66
C SER A 31 -17.92 -3.79 16.89
N GLU A 32 -19.04 -3.08 17.00
CA GLU A 32 -19.26 -1.76 16.39
C GLU A 32 -18.21 -0.75 16.88
N VAL A 33 -17.98 -0.67 18.20
CA VAL A 33 -16.94 0.20 18.76
C VAL A 33 -15.53 -0.22 18.33
N ARG A 34 -15.25 -1.52 18.21
CA ARG A 34 -13.94 -1.97 17.70
C ARG A 34 -13.72 -1.63 16.23
N ALA A 35 -14.78 -1.64 15.44
CA ALA A 35 -14.70 -1.30 14.02
C ALA A 35 -14.40 0.20 13.79
N THR A 36 -14.73 1.08 14.75
CA THR A 36 -14.37 2.50 14.66
C THR A 36 -12.93 2.79 15.09
N VAL A 37 -12.25 1.83 15.72
CA VAL A 37 -10.84 1.96 16.10
C VAL A 37 -9.97 1.62 14.89
N GLY A 38 -9.26 2.62 14.36
CA GLY A 38 -8.36 2.43 13.23
C GLY A 38 -7.27 1.38 13.51
N ASP A 39 -6.70 0.78 12.46
CA ASP A 39 -5.70 -0.29 12.59
C ASP A 39 -4.49 0.12 13.44
N ARG A 40 -4.06 1.38 13.29
CA ARG A 40 -2.99 1.97 14.11
C ARG A 40 -3.33 1.91 15.60
N ASP A 41 -4.53 2.33 15.98
CA ASP A 41 -4.95 2.34 17.38
C ASP A 41 -5.14 0.92 17.93
N ARG A 42 -5.57 -0.03 17.09
CA ARG A 42 -5.63 -1.46 17.45
C ARG A 42 -4.25 -2.01 17.82
N SER A 43 -3.21 -1.65 17.06
CA SER A 43 -1.83 -2.08 17.35
C SER A 43 -1.32 -1.50 18.68
N VAL A 44 -1.59 -0.22 18.96
CA VAL A 44 -1.21 0.44 20.21
C VAL A 44 -1.93 -0.19 21.40
N MET A 45 -3.23 -0.46 21.28
CA MET A 45 -4.00 -1.14 22.33
C MET A 45 -3.48 -2.56 22.59
N ALA A 46 -3.09 -3.30 21.53
CA ALA A 46 -2.49 -4.62 21.69
C ALA A 46 -1.13 -4.56 22.42
N MET A 47 -0.30 -3.55 22.15
CA MET A 47 0.95 -3.33 22.89
C MET A 47 0.69 -3.04 24.37
N MET A 48 -0.24 -2.13 24.69
CA MET A 48 -0.62 -1.83 26.07
C MET A 48 -1.15 -3.07 26.81
N ASP A 49 -1.96 -3.90 26.16
CA ASP A 49 -2.46 -5.13 26.75
C ASP A 49 -1.34 -6.17 26.96
N MET A 50 -0.33 -6.23 26.08
CA MET A 50 0.86 -7.06 26.32
C MET A 50 1.67 -6.60 27.53
N GLU A 51 1.84 -5.29 27.72
CA GLU A 51 2.50 -4.74 28.91
C GLU A 51 1.73 -5.09 30.19
N ARG A 52 0.40 -4.94 30.18
CA ARG A 52 -0.46 -5.31 31.32
C ARG A 52 -0.37 -6.79 31.66
N LEU A 53 -0.36 -7.67 30.65
CA LEU A 53 -0.19 -9.12 30.86
C LEU A 53 1.19 -9.44 31.45
N THR A 54 2.22 -8.75 30.99
CA THR A 54 3.59 -8.90 31.53
C THR A 54 3.63 -8.50 33.00
N PHE A 55 3.07 -7.34 33.34
CA PHE A 55 2.98 -6.88 34.73
C PHE A 55 2.20 -7.87 35.62
N LEU A 56 1.06 -8.38 35.13
CA LEU A 56 0.27 -9.38 35.86
C LEU A 56 1.07 -10.68 36.09
N MET A 57 1.79 -11.14 35.06
CA MET A 57 2.65 -12.31 35.18
C MET A 57 3.76 -12.08 36.21
N ASP A 58 4.48 -10.97 36.13
CA ASP A 58 5.58 -10.65 37.05
C ASP A 58 5.11 -10.58 38.51
N ALA A 59 3.92 -10.03 38.73
CA ALA A 59 3.31 -9.96 40.07
C ALA A 59 2.96 -11.34 40.63
N GLN A 60 2.52 -12.28 39.78
CA GLN A 60 2.03 -13.60 40.21
C GLN A 60 3.10 -14.70 40.15
N MET A 61 4.15 -14.52 39.34
CA MET A 61 5.20 -15.50 39.11
C MET A 61 5.87 -15.98 40.42
N PRO A 62 6.23 -15.11 41.39
CA PRO A 62 6.87 -15.57 42.63
C PRO A 62 5.99 -16.49 43.47
N ALA A 63 4.67 -16.26 43.51
CA ALA A 63 3.72 -17.13 44.21
C ALA A 63 3.51 -18.45 43.46
N ALA A 64 3.39 -18.38 42.13
CA ALA A 64 3.30 -19.57 41.28
C ALA A 64 4.52 -20.49 41.43
N MET A 65 5.74 -19.93 41.46
CA MET A 65 6.98 -20.68 41.67
C MET A 65 7.06 -21.36 43.05
N LYS A 66 6.31 -20.87 44.05
CA LYS A 66 6.19 -21.49 45.38
C LYS A 66 5.09 -22.56 45.44
N GLY A 67 4.44 -22.87 44.31
CA GLY A 67 3.39 -23.88 44.23
C GLY A 67 1.99 -23.36 44.55
N ASP A 68 1.76 -22.05 44.61
CA ASP A 68 0.41 -21.51 44.71
C ASP A 68 -0.36 -21.82 43.42
N VAL A 69 -1.39 -22.67 43.53
CA VAL A 69 -2.21 -23.14 42.40
C VAL A 69 -3.03 -22.00 41.80
N GLY A 70 -3.48 -21.05 42.62
CA GLY A 70 -4.22 -19.88 42.17
C GLY A 70 -3.35 -18.96 41.32
N ALA A 71 -2.17 -18.61 41.82
CA ALA A 71 -1.19 -17.81 41.08
C ALA A 71 -0.73 -18.52 39.80
N SER A 72 -0.49 -19.83 39.87
CA SER A 72 -0.12 -20.66 38.71
C SER A 72 -1.18 -20.62 37.61
N ARG A 73 -2.47 -20.69 37.98
CA ARG A 73 -3.58 -20.58 37.02
C ARG A 73 -3.60 -19.21 36.35
N VAL A 74 -3.34 -18.12 37.09
CA VAL A 74 -3.29 -16.76 36.53
C VAL A 74 -2.13 -16.62 35.54
N VAL A 75 -0.93 -17.08 35.90
CA VAL A 75 0.26 -17.03 35.03
C VAL A 75 0.02 -17.84 33.75
N LEU A 76 -0.53 -19.05 33.85
CA LEU A 76 -0.85 -19.89 32.68
C LEU A 76 -1.90 -19.23 31.77
N ALA A 77 -2.94 -18.62 32.35
CA ALA A 77 -3.94 -17.90 31.58
C ALA A 77 -3.36 -16.67 30.85
N ALA A 78 -2.45 -15.94 31.51
CA ALA A 78 -1.74 -14.82 30.91
C ALA A 78 -0.82 -15.26 29.76
N LEU A 79 -0.06 -16.36 29.95
CA LEU A 79 0.78 -16.96 28.92
C LEU A 79 -0.02 -17.41 27.70
N ALA A 80 -1.14 -18.11 27.91
CA ALA A 80 -2.02 -18.54 26.82
C ALA A 80 -2.57 -17.35 26.02
N ARG A 81 -2.96 -16.28 26.72
CA ARG A 81 -3.46 -15.06 26.06
C ARG A 81 -2.37 -14.35 25.28
N ARG A 82 -1.15 -14.28 25.83
CA ARG A 82 0.03 -13.72 25.15
C ARG A 82 0.39 -14.55 23.91
N ALA A 83 0.37 -15.88 24.00
CA ALA A 83 0.62 -16.76 22.86
C ALA A 83 -0.40 -16.51 21.72
N LYS A 84 -1.68 -16.35 22.07
CA LYS A 84 -2.73 -16.01 21.10
C LYS A 84 -2.55 -14.63 20.47
N MET A 85 -2.14 -13.62 21.25
CA MET A 85 -1.87 -12.27 20.73
C MET A 85 -0.66 -12.24 19.78
N LEU A 86 0.35 -13.06 20.06
CA LEU A 86 1.54 -13.19 19.22
C LEU A 86 1.35 -14.13 18.04
N GLY A 87 0.18 -14.76 17.89
CA GLY A 87 -0.05 -15.76 16.84
C GLY A 87 0.79 -17.03 17.01
N LEU A 88 1.40 -17.27 18.18
CA LEU A 88 2.19 -18.48 18.47
C LEU A 88 1.31 -19.74 18.51
N ASP A 89 0.01 -19.56 18.69
CA ASP A 89 -1.02 -20.60 18.71
C ASP A 89 -1.83 -20.63 17.39
N ALA A 90 -1.38 -19.91 16.35
CA ALA A 90 -2.01 -19.97 15.04
C ALA A 90 -1.73 -21.34 14.40
N ALA A 91 -2.76 -21.94 13.79
CA ALA A 91 -2.62 -23.20 13.07
C ALA A 91 -1.68 -23.07 11.86
N GLU A 92 -1.57 -21.86 11.30
CA GLU A 92 -0.59 -21.52 10.28
C GLU A 92 0.68 -20.97 10.95
N PRO A 93 1.89 -21.42 10.54
CA PRO A 93 3.13 -20.91 11.09
C PRO A 93 3.26 -19.39 10.90
N LEU A 94 3.69 -18.67 11.94
CA LEU A 94 3.97 -17.21 11.94
C LEU A 94 4.73 -16.71 10.70
N ARG A 95 5.56 -17.56 10.11
CA ARG A 95 6.29 -17.28 8.86
C ARG A 95 5.34 -16.94 7.70
N VAL A 96 4.21 -17.64 7.57
CA VAL A 96 3.21 -17.41 6.50
C VAL A 96 2.50 -16.08 6.69
N THR A 97 2.24 -15.68 7.93
CA THR A 97 1.60 -14.38 8.25
C THR A 97 2.57 -13.22 8.01
N LEU A 98 3.83 -13.34 8.43
CA LEU A 98 4.85 -12.33 8.16
C LEU A 98 5.14 -12.20 6.67
N GLU A 99 5.25 -13.30 5.93
CA GLU A 99 5.40 -13.28 4.46
C GLU A 99 4.23 -12.55 3.79
N ARG A 100 2.98 -12.77 4.24
CA ARG A 100 1.81 -12.02 3.76
C ARG A 100 1.89 -10.52 4.07
N ASP A 101 2.23 -10.14 5.29
CA ASP A 101 2.36 -8.72 5.67
C ASP A 101 3.48 -8.03 4.88
N THR A 102 4.58 -8.74 4.62
CA THR A 102 5.69 -8.22 3.81
C THR A 102 5.26 -8.01 2.37
N ASN A 103 4.44 -8.92 1.81
CA ASN A 103 3.88 -8.77 0.47
C ASN A 103 2.93 -7.56 0.40
N VAL A 104 2.01 -7.41 1.36
CA VAL A 104 1.08 -6.26 1.39
C VAL A 104 1.83 -4.93 1.55
N ALA A 105 2.87 -4.90 2.39
CA ALA A 105 3.71 -3.72 2.53
C ALA A 105 4.48 -3.42 1.23
N GLY A 106 4.97 -4.46 0.54
CA GLY A 106 5.61 -4.35 -0.77
C GLY A 106 4.67 -3.76 -1.82
N ASP A 107 3.43 -4.26 -1.88
CA ASP A 107 2.40 -3.78 -2.80
C ASP A 107 2.09 -2.30 -2.55
N LEU A 108 1.84 -1.91 -1.29
CA LEU A 108 1.57 -0.52 -0.90
C LEU A 108 2.74 0.42 -1.24
N VAL A 109 3.97 0.00 -0.99
CA VAL A 109 5.16 0.80 -1.33
C VAL A 109 5.28 0.94 -2.85
N SER A 110 5.02 -0.13 -3.61
CA SER A 110 5.06 -0.10 -5.07
C SER A 110 3.99 0.84 -5.65
N GLU A 111 2.76 0.79 -5.15
CA GLU A 111 1.67 1.68 -5.56
C GLU A 111 1.99 3.14 -5.23
N ALA A 112 2.50 3.40 -4.01
CA ALA A 112 2.89 4.75 -3.60
C ALA A 112 4.02 5.31 -4.48
N LEU A 113 4.99 4.47 -4.85
CA LEU A 113 6.10 4.85 -5.73
C LEU A 113 5.59 5.18 -7.14
N VAL A 114 4.69 4.36 -7.70
CA VAL A 114 4.07 4.61 -9.00
C VAL A 114 3.26 5.92 -8.96
N ALA A 115 2.48 6.15 -7.91
CA ALA A 115 1.73 7.39 -7.74
C ALA A 115 2.65 8.62 -7.63
N ALA A 116 3.73 8.52 -6.86
CA ALA A 116 4.71 9.61 -6.73
C ALA A 116 5.42 9.90 -8.06
N LEU A 117 5.85 8.88 -8.79
CA LEU A 117 6.47 9.03 -10.11
C LEU A 117 5.49 9.53 -11.18
N GLY A 118 4.19 9.27 -11.03
CA GLY A 118 3.14 9.82 -11.89
C GLY A 118 2.82 11.29 -11.59
N ALA A 119 3.05 11.74 -10.35
CA ALA A 119 2.82 13.14 -9.95
C ALA A 119 3.96 14.08 -10.39
N VAL A 120 5.16 13.53 -10.62
CA VAL A 120 6.27 14.27 -11.23
C VAL A 120 6.16 14.09 -12.74
N GLU A 121 6.17 15.19 -13.51
CA GLU A 121 6.12 15.17 -14.98
C GLU A 121 7.45 14.68 -15.59
N LEU A 122 7.83 13.43 -15.27
CA LEU A 122 9.02 12.79 -15.78
C LEU A 122 8.75 12.18 -17.15
N THR A 123 9.73 12.32 -18.04
CA THR A 123 9.77 11.57 -19.29
C THR A 123 9.79 10.06 -19.00
N GLN A 124 9.46 9.24 -19.99
CA GLN A 124 9.50 7.78 -19.83
C GLN A 124 10.91 7.29 -19.48
N GLU A 125 11.95 7.90 -20.07
CA GLU A 125 13.34 7.56 -19.81
C GLU A 125 13.76 7.91 -18.37
N GLU A 126 13.39 9.09 -17.88
CA GLU A 126 13.68 9.49 -16.50
C GLU A 126 12.96 8.60 -15.48
N ARG A 127 11.73 8.16 -15.77
CA ARG A 127 11.02 7.19 -14.92
C ARG A 127 11.73 5.84 -14.85
N VAL A 128 12.19 5.34 -16.00
CA VAL A 128 12.95 4.09 -16.05
C VAL A 128 14.28 4.22 -15.30
N ALA A 129 15.00 5.33 -15.47
CA ALA A 129 16.24 5.60 -14.76
C ALA A 129 16.03 5.68 -13.24
N ALA A 130 14.98 6.39 -12.79
CA ALA A 130 14.64 6.51 -11.37
C ALA A 130 14.27 5.16 -10.74
N LEU A 131 13.46 4.34 -11.42
CA LEU A 131 13.10 2.99 -10.97
C LEU A 131 14.31 2.06 -10.91
N THR A 132 15.19 2.12 -11.91
CA THR A 132 16.41 1.31 -11.97
C THR A 132 17.37 1.70 -10.83
N ALA A 133 17.53 3.01 -10.57
CA ALA A 133 18.31 3.50 -9.44
C ALA A 133 17.74 3.04 -8.09
N ALA A 134 16.42 3.13 -7.91
CA ALA A 134 15.75 2.65 -6.70
C ALA A 134 15.95 1.14 -6.50
N GLN A 135 15.86 0.34 -7.56
CA GLN A 135 16.11 -1.09 -7.54
C GLN A 135 17.56 -1.41 -7.14
N ALA A 136 18.54 -0.71 -7.71
CA ALA A 136 19.95 -0.90 -7.37
C ALA A 136 20.22 -0.63 -5.87
N VAL A 137 19.65 0.46 -5.33
CA VAL A 137 19.75 0.77 -3.89
C VAL A 137 19.16 -0.35 -3.03
N LEU A 138 17.97 -0.87 -3.41
CA LEU A 138 17.31 -1.94 -2.66
C LEU A 138 18.11 -3.25 -2.66
N LEU A 139 18.83 -3.54 -3.75
CA LEU A 139 19.68 -4.73 -3.87
C LEU A 139 21.08 -4.55 -3.26
N GLY A 140 21.43 -3.33 -2.81
CA GLY A 140 22.78 -3.00 -2.35
C GLY A 140 23.81 -2.93 -3.47
N GLU A 141 23.34 -2.75 -4.71
CA GLU A 141 24.15 -2.57 -5.90
C GLU A 141 24.53 -1.10 -6.08
N PRO A 142 25.65 -0.79 -6.75
CA PRO A 142 26.00 0.58 -7.07
C PRO A 142 24.90 1.22 -7.94
N VAL A 143 24.50 2.43 -7.58
CA VAL A 143 23.49 3.18 -8.33
C VAL A 143 24.04 3.47 -9.74
N PRO A 144 23.34 3.05 -10.81
CA PRO A 144 23.77 3.35 -12.16
C PRO A 144 23.87 4.87 -12.34
N GLU A 145 24.94 5.33 -12.98
CA GLU A 145 25.08 6.75 -13.28
C GLU A 145 23.86 7.21 -14.09
N PRO A 146 23.27 8.38 -13.77
CA PRO A 146 22.17 8.90 -14.56
C PRO A 146 22.69 8.99 -15.99
N VAL A 147 21.96 8.34 -16.92
CA VAL A 147 22.23 8.51 -18.34
C VAL A 147 21.98 9.98 -18.57
N SER A 148 23.06 10.77 -18.57
CA SER A 148 22.97 12.20 -18.78
C SER A 148 22.25 12.31 -20.10
N ALA A 149 21.02 12.82 -20.07
CA ALA A 149 20.22 13.01 -21.26
C ALA A 149 21.10 13.84 -22.18
N SER A 150 21.78 13.16 -23.10
CA SER A 150 22.48 13.82 -24.18
C SER A 150 21.36 14.63 -24.77
N ALA A 151 21.50 15.95 -24.73
CA ALA A 151 20.61 16.87 -25.39
C ALA A 151 20.66 16.51 -26.89
N ALA A 152 19.94 15.46 -27.26
CA ALA A 152 19.37 15.31 -28.56
C ALA A 152 18.48 16.54 -28.61
N VAL A 153 19.06 17.58 -29.21
CA VAL A 153 18.32 18.68 -29.79
C VAL A 153 17.17 18.00 -30.49
N VAL A 154 15.99 18.06 -29.88
CA VAL A 154 14.75 17.85 -30.60
C VAL A 154 14.80 19.01 -31.58
N GLU A 155 15.42 18.80 -32.74
CA GLU A 155 15.08 19.58 -33.90
C GLU A 155 13.56 19.46 -33.93
N GLU A 156 12.87 20.56 -33.65
CA GLU A 156 11.50 20.78 -34.09
C GLU A 156 11.52 20.59 -35.61
N SER A 157 11.57 19.34 -36.04
CA SER A 157 11.31 18.96 -37.40
C SER A 157 9.84 19.26 -37.54
N ASP A 158 9.57 20.39 -38.19
CA ASP A 158 8.26 20.77 -38.68
C ASP A 158 7.52 19.48 -39.06
N PRO A 159 6.40 19.15 -38.39
CA PRO A 159 5.70 17.89 -38.61
C PRO A 159 5.35 17.70 -40.09
N ARG A 160 5.18 18.81 -40.83
CA ARG A 160 4.99 18.82 -42.27
C ARG A 160 6.24 18.33 -43.02
N ALA A 161 7.43 18.82 -42.67
CA ALA A 161 8.70 18.38 -43.24
C ALA A 161 9.06 16.93 -42.89
N ALA A 162 8.62 16.42 -41.72
CA ALA A 162 8.79 15.01 -41.36
C ALA A 162 7.84 14.10 -42.17
N MET A 163 6.59 14.54 -42.36
CA MET A 163 5.59 13.83 -43.15
C MET A 163 5.97 13.80 -44.64
N GLU A 164 6.48 14.92 -45.17
CA GLU A 164 6.97 15.02 -46.55
C GLU A 164 8.15 14.06 -46.81
N ARG A 165 9.14 14.03 -45.92
CA ARG A 165 10.26 13.07 -46.02
C ARG A 165 9.78 11.63 -46.07
N LYS A 166 8.84 11.28 -45.20
CA LYS A 166 8.27 9.93 -45.14
C LYS A 166 7.46 9.57 -46.40
N LEU A 167 6.74 10.54 -46.96
CA LEU A 167 6.02 10.38 -48.23
C LEU A 167 6.98 10.15 -49.40
N ARG A 168 8.06 10.93 -49.48
CA ARG A 168 9.11 10.75 -50.50
C ARG A 168 9.81 9.40 -50.39
N ASP A 169 10.12 8.93 -49.17
CA ASP A 169 10.71 7.61 -48.96
C ASP A 169 9.77 6.47 -49.39
N LEU A 170 8.45 6.59 -49.13
CA LEU A 170 7.46 5.56 -49.49
C LEU A 170 7.17 5.49 -51.00
N THR A 171 7.32 6.62 -51.70
CA THR A 171 7.00 6.74 -53.13
C THR A 171 8.21 6.63 -54.04
N ALA A 172 9.42 6.52 -53.46
CA ALA A 172 10.69 6.45 -54.20
C ALA A 172 10.74 5.30 -55.22
N ASP A 173 10.02 4.21 -54.97
CA ASP A 173 9.98 3.03 -55.85
C ASP A 173 8.85 3.08 -56.91
N GLU A 174 7.90 4.00 -56.78
CA GLU A 174 6.67 4.01 -57.59
C GLU A 174 6.68 5.09 -58.70
N ASP A 175 7.78 5.83 -58.87
CA ASP A 175 7.93 6.93 -59.85
C ASP A 175 6.80 7.97 -59.75
N ILE A 176 6.31 8.20 -58.52
CA ILE A 176 5.24 9.14 -58.22
C ILE A 176 5.84 10.52 -57.95
N ASP A 177 5.34 11.53 -58.65
CA ASP A 177 5.72 12.93 -58.45
C ASP A 177 5.05 13.49 -57.18
N VAL A 178 5.76 13.43 -56.06
CA VAL A 178 5.31 13.91 -54.76
C VAL A 178 5.11 15.42 -54.74
N ASP A 179 5.88 16.17 -55.53
CA ASP A 179 5.78 17.64 -55.56
C ASP A 179 4.45 18.07 -56.20
N ALA A 180 3.96 17.33 -57.21
CA ALA A 180 2.64 17.55 -57.80
C ALA A 180 1.50 17.27 -56.81
N LEU A 181 1.61 16.20 -56.02
CA LEU A 181 0.59 15.86 -54.99
C LEU A 181 0.54 16.86 -53.85
N LEU A 182 1.70 17.40 -53.44
CA LEU A 182 1.74 18.42 -52.37
C LEU A 182 1.18 19.76 -52.84
N ALA A 183 1.37 20.12 -54.12
CA ALA A 183 0.81 21.34 -54.69
C ALA A 183 -0.73 21.34 -54.73
N GLU A 184 -1.37 20.18 -54.99
CA GLU A 184 -2.85 20.09 -54.99
C GLU A 184 -3.47 20.29 -53.60
N VAL A 185 -2.75 19.94 -52.52
CA VAL A 185 -3.26 20.08 -51.15
C VAL A 185 -3.24 21.53 -50.67
N ASP A 186 -2.29 22.34 -51.12
CA ASP A 186 -2.21 23.76 -50.73
C ASP A 186 -3.30 24.62 -51.39
N ASP A 187 -3.82 24.21 -52.56
CA ASP A 187 -4.88 24.93 -53.28
C ASP A 187 -6.28 24.72 -52.66
N GLU A 188 -6.50 23.67 -51.84
CA GLU A 188 -7.80 23.40 -51.22
C GLU A 188 -8.05 24.21 -49.92
N GLU A 189 -7.01 24.70 -49.24
CA GLU A 189 -7.17 25.42 -47.96
C GLU A 189 -7.60 26.90 -48.11
N GLU A 190 -7.35 27.54 -49.26
CA GLU A 190 -7.78 28.95 -49.48
C GLU A 190 -9.27 29.13 -49.84
N GLY A 191 -9.99 28.03 -50.17
CA GLY A 191 -11.39 28.10 -50.63
C GLY A 191 -12.47 28.09 -49.53
N GLY A 192 -12.13 27.80 -48.28
CA GLY A 192 -13.12 27.45 -47.23
C GLY A 192 -13.76 28.60 -46.44
N ALA A 193 -13.25 29.83 -46.52
CA ALA A 193 -13.70 30.95 -45.68
C ALA A 193 -14.77 31.82 -46.36
N GLY A 194 -15.94 31.27 -46.68
CA GLY A 194 -16.94 32.01 -47.46
C GLY A 194 -18.38 31.50 -47.43
N GLY A 195 -18.90 31.05 -46.28
CA GLY A 195 -20.31 30.66 -46.13
C GLY A 195 -20.92 31.18 -44.83
N ARG A 196 -21.84 32.14 -44.95
CA ARG A 196 -22.68 32.71 -43.86
C ARG A 196 -23.82 31.80 -43.48
#